data_AF-A0A9X9M652-F1
#
_entry.id   AF-A0A9X9M652-F1
#
_cell.length_a   1.000
_cell.length_b   1.000
_cell.length_c   1.000
_cell.angle_alpha   90.00
_cell.angle_beta   90.00
_cell.angle_gamma   90.00
#
_symmetry.space_group_name_H-M   'P 1'
#
loop_
_entity.id
_entity.type
_entity.pdbx_description
1 polymer ?
#
loop_
_entity_poly.entity_id
_entity_poly.type
_entity_poly.pdbx_seq_one_letter_code
_entity_poly.pdbx_strand_id
1 'polypeptide(L)'
;GEAFTINCSGFDQYGVDPAAFQAVFDRKAFRPVVNNSIPTHVNISFTLSAILEVNAQLQLLTSFLWMNLQMWDNPLISWNPEECVSLKRLTVSAENLWIPDIFILESMDVDRAPPGLTAFVNSEGRMKYDRPVRVTSICNLDIFYFPFDQQNCTLTFSSFLYTVDSMLLGMDKEVWEITDTSRNLIQTQGEWELLGINKATPKMLVGSNLYDQITFYVAIRRRPSLYVINLLVPSGFLVVIDALSFYLPAESENRAPFKMTLLLGYNVFLLMMNDLLPASGTPLISMVLPTFQESKDSRA
;
A
#
# COMPACT_ATOMS: atom_id res chain seq x y z
N GLY A 1 -20.10 18.78 32.37
CA GLY A 1 -18.83 18.43 31.72
C GLY A 1 -18.36 19.66 31.01
N GLU A 2 -17.45 20.40 31.62
CA GLU A 2 -16.92 21.63 31.03
C GLU A 2 -16.03 21.26 29.83
N ALA A 3 -16.26 21.89 28.68
CA ALA A 3 -15.31 21.87 27.60
C ALA A 3 -13.99 22.44 28.13
N PHE A 4 -12.89 21.73 27.92
CA PHE A 4 -11.57 22.23 28.30
C PHE A 4 -11.19 23.33 27.29
N THR A 5 -11.54 24.58 27.63
CA THR A 5 -11.10 25.74 26.87
C THR A 5 -9.69 26.09 27.33
N ILE A 6 -8.74 26.09 26.39
CA ILE A 6 -7.34 26.43 26.65
C ILE A 6 -7.26 27.95 26.85
N ASN A 7 -6.65 28.37 27.96
CA ASN A 7 -6.44 29.78 28.25
C ASN A 7 -5.36 30.36 27.32
N CYS A 8 -5.65 31.51 26.70
CA CYS A 8 -4.76 32.22 25.80
C CYS A 8 -3.53 32.87 26.47
N SER A 9 -3.39 32.79 27.81
CA SER A 9 -2.27 33.39 28.54
C SER A 9 -0.88 32.88 28.13
N GLY A 10 -0.80 31.71 27.49
CA GLY A 10 0.44 31.14 26.94
C GLY A 10 0.62 31.34 25.44
N PHE A 11 -0.25 32.12 24.78
CA PHE A 11 -0.17 32.39 23.34
C PHE A 11 0.51 33.75 23.15
N ASP A 12 1.62 33.77 22.44
CA ASP A 12 2.31 35.00 22.08
C ASP A 12 2.56 35.08 20.57
N GLN A 13 3.18 36.18 20.14
CA GLN A 13 3.53 36.42 18.74
C GLN A 13 4.67 35.51 18.23
N TYR A 14 5.32 34.77 19.12
CA TYR A 14 6.43 33.85 18.81
C TYR A 14 6.02 32.38 18.87
N GLY A 15 4.84 32.04 19.39
CA GLY A 15 4.30 30.70 19.44
C GLY A 15 3.35 30.46 20.61
N VAL A 16 3.35 29.22 21.10
CA VAL A 16 2.49 28.76 22.19
C VAL A 16 3.36 28.11 23.25
N ASP A 17 3.22 28.55 24.50
CA ASP A 17 3.82 27.91 25.66
C ASP A 17 3.26 26.47 25.80
N PRO A 18 4.11 25.43 25.78
CA PRO A 18 3.68 24.05 25.98
C PRO A 18 2.83 23.83 27.24
N ALA A 19 3.02 24.65 28.29
CA ALA A 19 2.23 24.56 29.51
C ALA A 19 0.72 24.74 29.28
N ALA A 20 0.32 25.50 28.25
CA ALA A 20 -1.08 25.70 27.90
C ALA A 20 -1.79 24.40 27.47
N PHE A 21 -1.04 23.43 26.92
CA PHE A 21 -1.57 22.16 26.44
C PHE A 21 -1.23 20.96 27.35
N GLN A 22 -0.52 21.18 28.47
CA GLN A 22 -0.05 20.10 29.34
C GLN A 22 -1.18 19.18 29.82
N ALA A 23 -2.32 19.75 30.21
CA ALA A 23 -3.48 18.98 30.66
C ALA A 23 -4.05 18.05 29.56
N VAL A 24 -3.92 18.43 28.29
CA VAL A 24 -4.30 17.60 27.14
C VAL A 24 -3.26 16.52 26.92
N PHE A 25 -1.97 16.88 26.97
CA PHE A 25 -0.86 15.95 26.76
C PHE A 25 -0.82 14.85 27.82
N ASP A 26 -1.16 15.16 29.08
CA ASP A 26 -1.24 14.19 30.17
C ASP A 26 -2.36 13.15 29.96
N ARG A 27 -3.37 13.46 29.14
CA ARG A 27 -4.51 12.58 28.83
C ARG A 27 -4.37 11.82 27.52
N LYS A 28 -3.24 11.93 26.82
CA LYS A 28 -3.01 11.28 25.50
C LYS A 28 -3.18 9.77 25.48
N ALA A 29 -3.13 9.11 26.65
CA ALA A 29 -3.35 7.66 26.77
C ALA A 29 -4.82 7.23 26.59
N PHE A 30 -5.77 8.16 26.67
CA PHE A 30 -7.20 7.86 26.64
C PHE A 30 -7.86 8.49 25.41
N ARG A 31 -8.88 7.80 24.87
CA ARG A 31 -9.72 8.35 23.78
C ARG A 31 -10.32 9.69 24.22
N PRO A 32 -10.10 10.79 23.47
CA PRO A 32 -10.59 12.10 23.84
C PRO A 32 -12.09 12.21 23.53
N VAL A 33 -12.93 12.00 24.53
CA VAL A 33 -14.38 12.16 24.42
C VAL A 33 -14.96 12.84 25.67
N VAL A 34 -16.01 13.63 25.49
CA VAL A 34 -16.79 14.19 26.60
C VAL A 34 -17.73 13.13 27.19
N ASN A 35 -18.24 12.25 26.33
CA ASN A 35 -19.13 11.15 26.69
C ASN A 35 -18.68 9.88 25.98
N ASN A 36 -18.48 8.79 26.74
CA ASN A 36 -18.04 7.52 26.21
C ASN A 36 -19.05 6.87 25.25
N SER A 37 -20.34 7.20 25.36
CA SER A 37 -21.38 6.70 24.48
C SER A 37 -21.38 7.32 23.08
N ILE A 38 -20.60 8.37 22.84
CA ILE A 38 -20.50 9.02 21.53
C ILE A 38 -19.32 8.41 20.76
N PRO A 39 -19.52 7.89 19.55
CA PRO A 39 -18.43 7.38 18.73
C PRO A 39 -17.59 8.53 18.18
N THR A 40 -16.27 8.32 18.14
CA THR A 40 -15.34 9.24 17.46
C THR A 40 -15.36 8.94 15.97
N HIS A 41 -15.66 9.95 15.16
CA HIS A 41 -15.54 9.83 13.71
C HIS A 41 -14.09 10.08 13.29
N VAL A 42 -13.51 9.14 12.54
CA VAL A 42 -12.15 9.23 12.03
C VAL A 42 -12.20 9.14 10.51
N ASN A 43 -11.95 10.25 9.85
CA ASN A 43 -11.88 10.26 8.38
C ASN A 43 -10.47 9.90 7.91
N ILE A 44 -10.40 8.89 7.05
CA ILE A 44 -9.16 8.39 6.48
C ILE A 44 -9.13 8.64 4.97
N SER A 45 -7.94 8.88 4.45
CA SER A 45 -7.64 8.76 3.03
C SER A 45 -6.17 8.38 2.90
N PHE A 46 -5.78 7.88 1.72
CA PHE A 46 -4.38 7.64 1.43
C PHE A 46 -4.08 8.07 0.01
N THR A 47 -2.80 8.25 -0.27
CA THR A 47 -2.29 8.42 -1.62
C THR A 47 -1.25 7.34 -1.86
N LEU A 48 -1.43 6.53 -2.90
CA LEU A 48 -0.42 5.57 -3.33
C LEU A 48 0.66 6.33 -4.11
N SER A 49 1.86 6.41 -3.54
CA SER A 49 2.98 7.09 -4.18
C SER A 49 3.83 6.16 -5.03
N ALA A 50 4.06 4.93 -4.58
CA ALA A 50 4.88 3.97 -5.31
C ALA A 50 4.47 2.54 -5.01
N ILE A 51 4.63 1.68 -6.01
CA ILE A 51 4.66 0.22 -5.85
C ILE A 51 6.14 -0.15 -5.87
N LEU A 52 6.67 -0.57 -4.74
CA LEU A 52 8.11 -0.82 -4.56
C LEU A 52 8.48 -2.23 -5.03
N GLU A 53 7.66 -3.22 -4.66
CA GLU A 53 7.94 -4.62 -4.95
C GLU A 53 6.64 -5.42 -5.04
N VAL A 54 6.60 -6.39 -5.96
CA VAL A 54 5.54 -7.39 -6.06
C VAL A 54 6.18 -8.77 -6.04
N ASN A 55 6.04 -9.48 -4.93
CA ASN A 55 6.57 -10.82 -4.77
C ASN A 55 5.45 -11.84 -5.00
N ALA A 56 5.40 -12.38 -6.22
CA ALA A 56 4.42 -13.40 -6.58
C ALA A 56 4.54 -14.67 -5.73
N GLN A 57 5.76 -15.06 -5.36
CA GLN A 57 6.04 -16.30 -4.61
C GLN A 57 5.42 -16.28 -3.21
N LEU A 58 5.58 -15.15 -2.54
CA LEU A 58 5.08 -14.92 -1.19
C LEU A 58 3.68 -14.29 -1.18
N GLN A 59 3.11 -13.99 -2.36
CA GLN A 59 1.85 -13.26 -2.50
C GLN A 59 1.86 -11.90 -1.78
N LEU A 60 2.96 -11.15 -1.92
CA LEU A 60 3.16 -9.87 -1.24
C LEU A 60 3.23 -8.69 -2.21
N LEU A 61 2.60 -7.60 -1.82
CA LEU A 61 2.71 -6.28 -2.44
C LEU A 61 3.31 -5.30 -1.43
N THR A 62 4.48 -4.75 -1.75
CA THR A 62 5.12 -3.68 -0.98
C THR A 62 4.83 -2.35 -1.65
N SER A 63 4.11 -1.47 -0.95
CA SER A 63 3.69 -0.16 -1.44
C SER A 63 4.13 0.96 -0.52
N PHE A 64 4.31 2.15 -1.08
CA PHE A 64 4.56 3.37 -0.31
C PHE A 64 3.31 4.25 -0.35
N LEU A 65 2.70 4.45 0.82
CA LEU A 65 1.44 5.18 1.00
C LEU A 65 1.70 6.46 1.80
N TRP A 66 1.10 7.57 1.37
CA TRP A 66 0.88 8.71 2.26
C TRP A 66 -0.48 8.53 2.91
N MET A 67 -0.49 8.11 4.16
CA MET A 67 -1.71 8.00 4.95
C MET A 67 -2.09 9.38 5.48
N ASN A 68 -3.30 9.84 5.17
CA ASN A 68 -3.85 11.09 5.68
C ASN A 68 -4.98 10.76 6.65
N LEU A 69 -4.71 10.91 7.94
CA LEU A 69 -5.72 10.83 8.99
C LEU A 69 -6.19 12.25 9.25
N GLN A 70 -7.24 12.67 8.54
CA GLN A 70 -7.45 14.09 8.32
C GLN A 70 -8.44 14.74 9.27
N MET A 71 -9.36 13.99 9.87
CA MET A 71 -10.39 14.59 10.72
C MET A 71 -10.81 13.61 11.81
N TRP A 72 -10.19 13.72 12.98
CA TRP A 72 -10.88 13.36 14.22
C TRP A 72 -10.87 14.56 15.15
N ASP A 73 -12.01 14.77 15.81
CA ASP A 73 -12.20 15.87 16.75
C ASP A 73 -11.71 15.45 18.13
N ASN A 74 -10.86 16.28 18.73
CA ASN A 74 -10.56 16.21 20.15
C ASN A 74 -11.33 17.32 20.89
N PRO A 75 -12.46 17.00 21.53
CA PRO A 75 -13.30 17.99 22.21
C PRO A 75 -12.64 18.57 23.47
N LEU A 76 -11.48 18.05 23.89
CA LEU A 76 -10.68 18.61 24.99
C LEU A 76 -9.74 19.73 24.53
N ILE A 77 -9.68 20.00 23.23
CA ILE A 77 -8.89 21.08 22.66
C ILE A 77 -9.86 22.10 22.06
N SER A 78 -9.94 23.27 22.66
CA SER A 78 -10.64 24.41 22.09
C SER A 78 -10.04 25.71 22.59
N TRP A 79 -9.89 26.71 21.72
CA TRP A 79 -9.49 28.06 22.12
C TRP A 79 -10.12 29.10 21.20
N ASN A 80 -10.27 30.34 21.68
CA ASN A 80 -10.80 31.43 20.86
C ASN A 80 -9.66 32.11 20.08
N PRO A 81 -9.63 32.05 18.74
CA PRO A 81 -8.57 32.69 17.96
C PRO A 81 -8.49 34.20 18.19
N GLU A 82 -9.61 34.89 18.41
CA GLU A 82 -9.62 36.34 18.61
C GLU A 82 -8.90 36.77 19.90
N GLU A 83 -8.94 35.91 20.93
CA GLU A 83 -8.22 36.12 22.20
C GLU A 83 -6.78 35.60 22.17
N CYS A 84 -6.50 34.63 21.30
CA CYS A 84 -5.21 33.94 21.16
C CYS A 84 -4.43 34.44 19.92
N VAL A 85 -4.26 35.77 19.77
CA VAL A 85 -3.41 36.38 18.71
C VAL A 85 -3.81 35.96 17.28
N SER A 86 -5.10 35.74 17.02
CA SER A 86 -5.63 35.24 15.74
C SER A 86 -5.06 33.88 15.29
N LEU A 87 -4.50 33.09 16.21
CA LEU A 87 -3.92 31.79 15.92
C LEU A 87 -5.04 30.75 15.68
N LYS A 88 -5.23 30.35 14.43
CA LYS A 88 -6.28 29.36 14.04
C LYS A 88 -5.79 27.92 14.01
N ARG A 89 -4.48 27.71 13.85
CA ARG A 89 -3.86 26.40 13.65
C ARG A 89 -2.50 26.36 14.33
N LEU A 90 -2.18 25.21 14.92
CA LEU A 90 -0.92 24.92 15.58
C LEU A 90 -0.37 23.59 15.07
N THR A 91 0.96 23.47 15.02
CA THR A 91 1.65 22.19 14.80
C THR A 91 2.14 21.65 16.15
N VAL A 92 1.79 20.42 16.47
CA VAL A 92 2.16 19.77 17.73
C VAL A 92 2.83 18.44 17.42
N SER A 93 3.82 18.02 18.22
CA SER A 93 4.41 16.69 18.08
C SER A 93 3.33 15.62 18.26
N ALA A 94 3.22 14.70 17.30
CA ALA A 94 2.18 13.68 17.30
C ALA A 94 2.28 12.74 18.51
N GLU A 95 3.48 12.58 19.09
CA GLU A 95 3.73 11.78 20.30
C GLU A 95 3.05 12.33 21.56
N ASN A 96 2.66 13.60 21.56
CA ASN A 96 1.97 14.26 22.67
C ASN A 96 0.44 14.20 22.54
N LEU A 97 -0.06 13.71 21.41
CA LEU A 97 -1.48 13.63 21.11
C LEU A 97 -1.96 12.18 21.11
N TRP A 98 -3.24 12.00 21.39
CA TRP A 98 -3.89 10.71 21.17
C TRP A 98 -4.13 10.52 19.67
N ILE A 99 -3.65 9.40 19.12
CA ILE A 99 -3.81 9.01 17.71
C ILE A 99 -4.62 7.71 17.67
N PRO A 100 -5.66 7.62 16.83
CA PRO A 100 -6.47 6.40 16.71
C PRO A 100 -5.64 5.23 16.18
N ASP A 101 -5.96 4.02 16.63
CA ASP A 101 -5.29 2.76 16.33
C ASP A 101 -5.76 2.15 15.00
N ILE A 102 -5.63 2.91 13.91
CA ILE A 102 -6.01 2.45 12.57
C ILE A 102 -4.89 1.61 11.96
N PHE A 103 -5.22 0.38 11.57
CA PHE A 103 -4.31 -0.56 10.93
C PHE A 103 -4.90 -1.11 9.63
N ILE A 104 -4.04 -1.71 8.81
CA ILE A 104 -4.41 -2.39 7.56
C ILE A 104 -4.44 -3.88 7.84
N LEU A 105 -5.59 -4.53 7.60
CA LEU A 105 -5.81 -5.94 7.96
C LEU A 105 -4.86 -6.89 7.22
N GLU A 106 -4.61 -6.62 5.94
CA GLU A 106 -3.76 -7.42 5.07
C GLU A 106 -2.26 -7.12 5.26
N SER A 107 -1.88 -6.21 6.17
CA SER A 107 -0.47 -5.87 6.37
C SER A 107 0.28 -6.95 7.16
N MET A 108 1.45 -7.33 6.65
CA MET A 108 2.41 -8.19 7.36
C MET A 108 3.52 -7.38 8.02
N ASP A 109 3.95 -6.31 7.33
CA ASP A 109 4.96 -5.41 7.82
C ASP A 109 4.57 -3.98 7.44
N VAL A 110 4.80 -3.07 8.38
CA VAL A 110 4.49 -1.66 8.24
C VAL A 110 5.68 -0.91 8.83
N ASP A 111 6.44 -0.24 7.97
CA ASP A 111 7.53 0.60 8.47
C ASP A 111 6.97 1.64 9.42
N ARG A 112 7.65 1.76 10.57
CA ARG A 112 7.37 2.85 11.48
C ARG A 112 7.67 4.15 10.77
N ALA A 113 6.68 5.04 10.75
CA ALA A 113 6.88 6.39 10.26
C ALA A 113 8.06 7.04 11.02
N PRO A 114 8.78 7.98 10.39
CA PRO A 114 9.89 8.67 11.04
C PRO A 114 9.47 9.20 12.42
N PRO A 115 10.30 9.03 13.47
CA PRO A 115 9.99 9.60 14.77
C PRO A 115 9.93 11.13 14.67
N GLY A 116 9.10 11.76 15.52
CA GLY A 116 9.00 13.22 15.60
C GLY A 116 8.12 13.88 14.53
N LEU A 117 7.25 13.13 13.84
CA LEU A 117 6.24 13.74 12.98
C LEU A 117 5.31 14.65 13.80
N THR A 118 4.86 15.74 13.19
CA THR A 118 3.92 16.68 13.78
C THR A 118 2.52 16.47 13.21
N ALA A 119 1.51 16.77 14.04
CA ALA A 119 0.13 16.85 13.64
C ALA A 119 -0.32 18.31 13.65
N PHE A 120 -1.22 18.66 12.75
CA PHE A 120 -1.90 19.94 12.74
C PHE A 120 -3.13 19.87 13.63
N VAL A 121 -3.32 20.88 14.47
CA VAL A 121 -4.48 21.04 15.35
C VAL A 121 -5.11 22.40 15.08
N ASN A 122 -6.42 22.45 14.84
CA ASN A 122 -7.14 23.71 14.71
C ASN A 122 -7.74 24.18 16.05
N SER A 123 -8.21 25.43 16.09
CA SER A 123 -8.82 26.03 17.29
C SER A 123 -10.11 25.34 17.77
N GLU A 124 -10.73 24.52 16.92
CA GLU A 124 -11.94 23.74 17.23
C GLU A 124 -11.61 22.31 17.68
N GLY A 125 -10.33 21.93 17.74
CA GLY A 125 -9.90 20.59 18.13
C GLY A 125 -9.87 19.55 16.99
N ARG A 126 -10.11 19.93 15.73
CA ARG A 126 -9.86 19.07 14.56
C ARG A 126 -8.38 18.85 14.40
N MET A 127 -8.01 17.59 14.25
CA MET A 127 -6.63 17.20 14.06
C MET A 127 -6.42 16.54 12.70
N LYS A 128 -5.29 16.89 12.08
CA LYS A 128 -4.82 16.32 10.83
C LYS A 128 -3.41 15.76 11.05
N TYR A 129 -3.25 14.48 10.76
CA TYR A 129 -1.99 13.77 10.89
C TYR A 129 -1.71 12.97 9.62
N ASP A 130 -0.78 13.47 8.82
CA ASP A 130 -0.34 12.84 7.59
C ASP A 130 1.00 12.13 7.86
N ARG A 131 1.12 10.86 7.47
CA ARG A 131 2.36 10.10 7.62
C ARG A 131 2.68 9.26 6.38
N PRO A 132 3.93 9.27 5.92
CA PRO A 132 4.39 8.32 4.91
C PRO A 132 4.61 6.94 5.56
N VAL A 133 4.19 5.89 4.86
CA VAL A 133 4.23 4.52 5.36
C VAL A 133 4.61 3.56 4.23
N ARG A 134 5.63 2.74 4.46
CA ARG A 134 5.87 1.55 3.62
C ARG A 134 5.04 0.41 4.19
N VAL A 135 4.15 -0.14 3.37
CA VAL A 135 3.24 -1.22 3.74
C VAL A 135 3.51 -2.43 2.87
N THR A 136 3.87 -3.54 3.50
CA THR A 136 3.93 -4.86 2.88
C THR A 136 2.63 -5.58 3.20
N SER A 137 1.82 -5.82 2.18
CA SER A 137 0.48 -6.39 2.30
C SER A 137 0.35 -7.72 1.55
N ILE A 138 -0.47 -8.62 2.07
CA ILE A 138 -0.84 -9.86 1.40
C ILE A 138 -1.80 -9.51 0.26
N CYS A 139 -1.50 -10.01 -0.93
CA CYS A 139 -2.34 -9.85 -2.11
C CYS A 139 -2.37 -11.16 -2.89
N ASN A 140 -3.58 -11.63 -3.22
CA ASN A 140 -3.73 -12.83 -4.05
C ASN A 140 -3.38 -12.51 -5.50
N LEU A 141 -2.13 -12.79 -5.88
CA LEU A 141 -1.58 -12.50 -7.20
C LEU A 141 -1.89 -13.64 -8.18
N ASP A 142 -2.48 -13.30 -9.33
CA ASP A 142 -2.70 -14.22 -10.45
C ASP A 142 -1.72 -13.92 -11.59
N ILE A 143 -0.76 -14.82 -11.77
CA ILE A 143 0.32 -14.68 -12.76
C ILE A 143 0.08 -15.48 -14.05
N PHE A 144 -1.12 -16.04 -14.25
CA PHE A 144 -1.38 -16.93 -15.38
C PHE A 144 -1.04 -16.29 -16.74
N TYR A 145 -1.40 -15.01 -16.92
CA TYR A 145 -1.16 -14.24 -18.14
C TYR A 145 0.15 -13.44 -18.13
N PHE A 146 1.11 -13.77 -17.26
CA PHE A 146 2.41 -13.10 -17.22
C PHE A 146 3.05 -13.02 -18.63
N PRO A 147 3.62 -11.86 -19.03
CA PRO A 147 3.78 -10.60 -18.29
C PRO A 147 2.64 -9.58 -18.51
N PHE A 148 1.51 -10.00 -19.08
CA PHE A 148 0.34 -9.16 -19.38
C PHE A 148 -0.75 -9.30 -18.30
N ASP A 149 -0.33 -9.38 -17.05
CA ASP A 149 -1.17 -9.61 -15.89
C ASP A 149 -1.71 -8.31 -15.27
N GLN A 150 -2.87 -8.45 -14.61
CA GLN A 150 -3.50 -7.42 -13.81
C GLN A 150 -3.76 -7.99 -12.42
N GLN A 151 -3.49 -7.19 -11.40
CA GLN A 151 -3.62 -7.59 -10.00
C GLN A 151 -4.60 -6.67 -9.31
N ASN A 152 -5.37 -7.23 -8.37
CA ASN A 152 -6.35 -6.48 -7.58
C ASN A 152 -6.11 -6.75 -6.10
N CYS A 153 -5.37 -5.85 -5.45
CA CYS A 153 -4.95 -6.00 -4.07
C CYS A 153 -5.88 -5.25 -3.13
N THR A 154 -6.15 -5.84 -1.97
CA THR A 154 -7.05 -5.29 -0.95
C THR A 154 -6.28 -4.63 0.17
N LEU A 155 -6.68 -3.40 0.53
CA LEU A 155 -6.22 -2.70 1.72
C LEU A 155 -7.43 -2.33 2.58
N THR A 156 -7.66 -3.08 3.65
CA THR A 156 -8.77 -2.90 4.57
C THR A 156 -8.32 -2.18 5.83
N PHE A 157 -8.83 -0.96 6.02
CA PHE A 157 -8.57 -0.16 7.21
C PHE A 157 -9.62 -0.46 8.28
N SER A 158 -9.14 -0.71 9.51
CA SER A 158 -9.97 -1.00 10.68
C SER A 158 -9.30 -0.43 11.93
N SER A 159 -10.09 -0.16 12.98
CA SER A 159 -9.53 -0.03 14.33
C SER A 159 -9.23 -1.41 14.91
N PHE A 160 -8.15 -1.51 15.71
CA PHE A 160 -7.76 -2.74 16.38
C PHE A 160 -8.65 -3.05 17.59
N LEU A 161 -8.99 -2.02 18.39
CA LEU A 161 -9.76 -2.20 19.62
C LEU A 161 -11.20 -1.68 19.54
N TYR A 162 -11.46 -0.62 18.79
CA TYR A 162 -12.75 0.08 18.85
C TYR A 162 -13.81 -0.56 17.94
N THR A 163 -14.98 -0.80 18.53
CA THR A 163 -16.20 -1.20 17.80
C THR A 163 -16.92 0.01 17.23
N VAL A 164 -17.96 -0.24 16.41
CA VAL A 164 -18.85 0.79 15.86
C VAL A 164 -19.46 1.73 16.90
N ASP A 165 -19.57 1.28 18.16
CA ASP A 165 -20.13 2.09 19.26
C ASP A 165 -19.14 3.16 19.75
N SER A 166 -17.83 2.94 19.54
CA SER A 166 -16.76 3.81 20.01
C SER A 166 -16.05 4.57 18.88
N MET A 167 -15.97 4.01 17.68
CA MET A 167 -15.30 4.64 16.55
C MET A 167 -15.99 4.28 15.24
N LEU A 168 -16.16 5.29 14.39
CA LEU A 168 -16.69 5.14 13.04
C LEU A 168 -15.67 5.66 12.04
N LEU A 169 -15.47 4.91 10.97
CA LEU A 169 -14.53 5.25 9.92
C LEU A 169 -15.25 5.97 8.80
N GLY A 170 -14.72 7.12 8.40
CA GLY A 170 -15.18 7.89 7.26
C GLY A 170 -14.09 8.05 6.22
N MET A 171 -14.45 8.60 5.07
CA MET A 171 -13.46 9.02 4.08
C MET A 171 -13.31 10.54 4.13
N ASP A 172 -12.06 10.99 4.08
CA ASP A 172 -11.76 12.42 3.96
C ASP A 172 -11.93 12.92 2.51
N LYS A 173 -11.58 12.08 1.55
CA LYS A 173 -11.62 12.38 0.11
C LYS A 173 -12.47 11.34 -0.62
N GLU A 174 -13.06 11.77 -1.74
CA GLU A 174 -13.71 10.85 -2.64
C GLU A 174 -12.71 9.93 -3.36
N VAL A 175 -13.16 8.75 -3.75
CA VAL A 175 -12.29 7.72 -4.35
C VAL A 175 -11.65 8.18 -5.66
N TRP A 176 -12.37 8.99 -6.45
CA TRP A 176 -11.85 9.51 -7.71
C TRP A 176 -10.68 10.47 -7.47
N GLU A 177 -10.72 11.29 -6.42
CA GLU A 177 -9.64 12.24 -6.07
C GLU A 177 -8.41 11.48 -5.56
N ILE A 178 -8.62 10.45 -4.72
CA ILE A 178 -7.57 9.53 -4.27
C ILE A 178 -6.90 8.87 -5.48
N THR A 179 -7.70 8.37 -6.42
CA THR A 179 -7.22 7.67 -7.62
C THR A 179 -6.43 8.60 -8.53
N ASP A 180 -6.93 9.82 -8.78
CA ASP A 180 -6.27 10.80 -9.65
C ASP A 180 -4.94 11.28 -9.05
N THR A 181 -4.95 11.65 -7.76
CA THR A 181 -3.74 12.07 -7.05
C THR A 181 -2.70 10.95 -7.04
N SER A 182 -3.12 9.71 -6.75
CA SER A 182 -2.24 8.55 -6.76
C SER A 182 -1.68 8.25 -8.15
N ARG A 183 -2.52 8.38 -9.20
CA ARG A 183 -2.09 8.19 -10.59
C ARG A 183 -1.02 9.22 -10.98
N ASN A 184 -1.20 10.48 -10.62
CA ASN A 184 -0.24 11.54 -10.95
C ASN A 184 1.11 11.34 -10.23
N LEU A 185 1.10 10.83 -8.99
CA LEU A 185 2.34 10.56 -8.25
C LEU A 185 3.06 9.29 -8.70
N ILE A 186 2.32 8.20 -8.97
CA ILE A 186 2.90 6.90 -9.34
C ILE A 186 3.45 6.87 -10.77
N GLN A 187 3.12 7.87 -11.60
CA GLN A 187 3.46 7.90 -13.03
C GLN A 187 4.97 7.97 -13.32
N THR A 188 5.84 7.98 -12.32
CA THR A 188 7.29 8.04 -12.46
C THR A 188 7.96 6.65 -12.27
N GLN A 189 8.23 5.98 -13.40
CA GLN A 189 9.31 4.99 -13.60
C GLN A 189 9.24 3.59 -12.95
N GLY A 190 8.06 3.08 -12.55
CA GLY A 190 7.90 1.70 -12.06
C GLY A 190 7.57 0.63 -13.13
N GLU A 191 7.69 -0.64 -12.76
CA GLU A 191 7.17 -1.80 -13.52
C GLU A 191 5.63 -1.82 -13.57
N TRP A 192 4.97 -1.19 -12.60
CA TRP A 192 3.52 -1.28 -12.41
C TRP A 192 2.83 0.05 -12.69
N GLU A 193 1.65 0.00 -13.32
CA GLU A 193 0.74 1.12 -13.50
C GLU A 193 -0.52 0.95 -12.65
N LEU A 194 -1.02 2.06 -12.08
CA LEU A 194 -2.30 2.08 -11.37
C LEU A 194 -3.45 2.18 -12.38
N LEU A 195 -4.34 1.19 -12.40
CA LEU A 195 -5.55 1.23 -13.23
C LEU A 195 -6.67 2.00 -12.55
N GLY A 196 -6.90 1.76 -11.26
CA GLY A 196 -7.94 2.42 -10.49
C GLY A 196 -8.01 1.94 -9.05
N ILE A 197 -8.76 2.67 -8.24
CA ILE A 197 -9.05 2.29 -6.86
C ILE A 197 -10.56 2.25 -6.70
N ASN A 198 -11.09 1.16 -6.15
CA ASN A 198 -12.50 1.05 -5.76
C ASN A 198 -12.62 0.98 -4.24
N LYS A 199 -13.80 1.27 -3.70
CA LYS A 199 -14.08 1.18 -2.26
C LYS A 199 -15.22 0.23 -1.94
N ALA A 200 -15.15 -0.35 -0.75
CA ALA A 200 -16.28 -0.94 -0.03
C ALA A 200 -16.21 -0.53 1.44
N THR A 201 -17.36 -0.46 2.11
CA THR A 201 -17.46 -0.12 3.54
C THR A 201 -18.16 -1.26 4.29
N PRO A 202 -17.51 -2.44 4.37
CA PRO A 202 -18.09 -3.56 5.10
C PRO A 202 -18.09 -3.29 6.61
N LYS A 203 -18.97 -3.99 7.32
CA LYS A 203 -18.88 -4.11 8.78
C LYS A 203 -18.52 -5.55 9.11
N MET A 204 -17.50 -5.73 9.94
CA MET A 204 -17.01 -7.04 10.33
C MET A 204 -17.57 -7.42 11.69
N LEU A 205 -18.28 -8.55 11.76
CA LEU A 205 -18.74 -9.11 13.02
C LEU A 205 -17.71 -10.12 13.54
N VAL A 206 -17.15 -9.86 14.72
CA VAL A 206 -16.23 -10.78 15.42
C VAL A 206 -16.84 -11.11 16.78
N GLY A 207 -17.37 -12.33 16.91
CA GLY A 207 -18.16 -12.72 18.07
C GLY A 207 -19.44 -11.87 18.17
N SER A 208 -19.56 -11.07 19.23
CA SER A 208 -20.66 -10.11 19.45
C SER A 208 -20.34 -8.68 19.04
N ASN A 209 -19.08 -8.40 18.66
CA ASN A 209 -18.59 -7.04 18.43
C ASN A 209 -18.58 -6.73 16.94
N LEU A 210 -19.12 -5.57 16.58
CA LEU A 210 -19.15 -5.08 15.21
C LEU A 210 -18.07 -4.02 15.01
N TYR A 211 -17.22 -4.20 14.01
CA TYR A 211 -16.14 -3.29 13.65
C TYR A 211 -16.45 -2.61 12.32
N ASP A 212 -16.20 -1.30 12.26
CA ASP A 212 -16.36 -0.51 11.04
C ASP A 212 -15.10 -0.62 10.19
N GLN A 213 -15.24 -0.91 8.90
CA GLN A 213 -14.11 -1.12 8.00
C GLN A 213 -14.28 -0.35 6.70
N ILE A 214 -13.15 0.08 6.13
CA ILE A 214 -13.09 0.64 4.78
C ILE A 214 -12.08 -0.17 3.98
N THR A 215 -12.56 -0.89 2.98
CA THR A 215 -11.74 -1.70 2.07
C THR A 215 -11.51 -0.96 0.77
N PHE A 216 -10.25 -0.82 0.39
CA PHE A 216 -9.85 -0.31 -0.92
C PHE A 216 -9.34 -1.44 -1.79
N TYR A 217 -9.87 -1.52 -3.01
CA TYR A 217 -9.41 -2.44 -4.04
C TYR A 217 -8.51 -1.68 -5.00
N VAL A 218 -7.22 -1.95 -4.94
CA VAL A 218 -6.18 -1.28 -5.73
C VAL A 218 -5.87 -2.15 -6.95
N ALA A 219 -6.36 -1.74 -8.11
CA ALA A 219 -6.13 -2.43 -9.37
C ALA A 219 -4.86 -1.91 -10.05
N ILE A 220 -3.90 -2.80 -10.28
CA ILE A 220 -2.59 -2.49 -10.88
C ILE A 220 -2.34 -3.38 -12.09
N ARG A 221 -1.58 -2.89 -13.07
CA ARG A 221 -1.18 -3.64 -14.26
C ARG A 221 0.33 -3.61 -14.44
N ARG A 222 0.92 -4.73 -14.84
CA ARG A 222 2.34 -4.81 -15.17
C ARG A 222 2.61 -4.19 -16.54
N ARG A 223 3.71 -3.44 -16.66
CA ARG A 223 4.24 -2.96 -17.94
C ARG A 223 5.07 -4.08 -18.57
N PRO A 224 4.64 -4.69 -19.68
CA PRO A 224 5.26 -5.91 -20.19
C PRO A 224 6.54 -5.64 -21.00
N SER A 225 6.86 -4.38 -21.33
CA SER A 225 7.90 -4.02 -22.32
C SER A 225 9.25 -4.68 -22.07
N LEU A 226 9.73 -4.67 -20.83
CA LEU A 226 11.01 -5.31 -20.46
C LEU A 226 10.97 -6.83 -20.66
N TYR A 227 9.90 -7.49 -20.25
CA TYR A 227 9.73 -8.93 -20.42
C TYR A 227 9.51 -9.31 -21.89
N VAL A 228 8.84 -8.48 -22.68
CA VAL A 228 8.67 -8.71 -24.11
C VAL A 228 10.03 -8.70 -24.81
N ILE A 229 10.85 -7.67 -24.57
CA ILE A 229 12.15 -7.49 -25.24
C ILE A 229 13.18 -8.51 -24.77
N ASN A 230 13.25 -8.78 -23.46
CA ASN A 230 14.31 -9.60 -22.88
C ASN A 230 13.95 -11.08 -22.75
N LEU A 231 12.66 -11.42 -22.70
CA LEU A 231 12.20 -12.80 -22.48
C LEU A 231 11.44 -13.37 -23.70
N LEU A 232 10.39 -12.69 -24.18
CA LEU A 232 9.56 -13.23 -25.27
C LEU A 232 10.27 -13.24 -26.62
N VAL A 233 10.93 -12.13 -26.99
CA VAL A 233 11.58 -12.00 -28.31
C VAL A 233 12.72 -13.02 -28.48
N PRO A 234 13.69 -13.16 -27.56
CA PRO A 234 14.74 -14.18 -27.68
C PRO A 234 14.19 -15.61 -27.69
N SER A 235 13.19 -15.91 -26.86
CA SER A 235 12.53 -17.23 -26.84
C SER A 235 11.87 -17.55 -28.19
N GLY A 236 11.19 -16.57 -28.79
CA GLY A 236 10.61 -16.71 -30.11
C GLY A 236 11.65 -17.01 -31.20
N PHE A 237 12.80 -16.33 -31.17
CA PHE A 237 13.91 -16.63 -32.08
C PHE A 237 14.44 -18.06 -31.92
N LEU A 238 14.58 -18.55 -30.69
CA LEU A 238 15.02 -19.93 -30.44
C LEU A 238 14.04 -20.96 -31.01
N VAL A 239 12.73 -20.75 -30.85
CA VAL A 239 11.70 -21.64 -31.43
C VAL A 239 11.75 -21.62 -32.95
N VAL A 240 11.92 -20.45 -33.57
CA VAL A 240 12.08 -20.32 -35.03
C VAL A 240 13.34 -21.03 -35.50
N ILE A 241 14.47 -20.88 -34.80
CA ILE A 241 15.73 -21.58 -35.12
C ILE A 241 15.57 -23.10 -35.00
N ASP A 242 14.88 -23.60 -33.98
CA ASP A 242 14.60 -25.04 -33.85
C ASP A 242 13.71 -25.54 -34.99
N ALA A 243 12.66 -24.81 -35.34
CA ALA A 243 11.80 -25.13 -36.47
C ALA A 243 12.59 -25.16 -37.80
N LEU A 244 13.46 -24.16 -38.02
CA LEU A 244 14.33 -24.10 -39.19
C LEU A 244 15.36 -25.24 -39.21
N SER A 245 15.77 -25.76 -38.05
CA SER A 245 16.70 -26.90 -37.96
C SER A 245 16.15 -28.17 -38.62
N PHE A 246 14.84 -28.32 -38.78
CA PHE A 246 14.21 -29.44 -39.48
C PHE A 246 14.43 -29.41 -40.99
N TYR A 247 14.78 -28.26 -41.57
CA TYR A 247 15.14 -28.17 -42.99
C TYR A 247 16.55 -28.71 -43.28
N LEU A 248 17.40 -28.90 -42.26
CA LEU A 248 18.69 -29.57 -42.47
C LEU A 248 18.48 -31.06 -42.77
N PRO A 249 19.09 -31.59 -43.86
CA PRO A 249 18.94 -32.98 -44.23
C PRO A 249 19.37 -33.90 -43.07
N ALA A 250 18.58 -34.94 -42.82
CA ALA A 250 18.81 -35.89 -41.73
C ALA A 250 20.17 -36.60 -41.81
N GLU A 251 20.71 -36.72 -43.01
CA GLU A 251 22.01 -37.34 -43.30
C GLU A 251 23.19 -36.38 -43.11
N SER A 252 22.95 -35.11 -42.77
CA SER A 252 24.03 -34.17 -42.49
C SER A 252 24.64 -34.45 -41.12
N GLU A 253 25.97 -34.66 -41.07
CA GLU A 253 26.74 -34.80 -39.82
C GLU A 253 26.57 -33.60 -38.88
N ASN A 254 26.14 -32.45 -39.42
CA ASN A 254 26.00 -31.19 -38.68
C ASN A 254 24.66 -31.04 -37.94
N ARG A 255 23.65 -31.86 -38.23
CA ARG A 255 22.30 -31.69 -37.64
C ARG A 255 22.26 -32.00 -36.14
N ALA A 256 22.87 -33.10 -35.73
CA ALA A 256 22.94 -33.51 -34.33
C ALA A 256 23.71 -32.49 -33.44
N PRO A 257 24.94 -32.07 -33.79
CA PRO A 257 25.68 -31.09 -32.99
C PRO A 257 25.00 -29.70 -32.98
N PHE A 258 24.30 -29.32 -34.05
CA PHE A 258 23.50 -28.10 -34.07
C PHE A 258 22.36 -28.13 -33.04
N LYS A 259 21.55 -29.20 -33.02
CA LYS A 259 20.46 -29.34 -32.02
C LYS A 259 20.99 -29.43 -30.59
N MET A 260 22.15 -30.06 -30.36
CA MET A 260 22.77 -30.09 -29.03
C MET A 260 23.20 -28.69 -28.57
N THR A 261 23.80 -27.90 -29.45
CA THR A 261 24.16 -26.52 -29.14
C THR A 261 22.93 -25.66 -28.86
N LEU A 262 21.85 -25.86 -29.62
CA LEU A 262 20.58 -25.16 -29.43
C LEU A 262 19.94 -25.50 -28.07
N LEU A 263 19.92 -26.79 -27.70
CA LEU A 263 19.42 -27.25 -26.40
C LEU A 263 20.27 -26.67 -25.25
N LEU A 264 21.60 -26.62 -25.39
CA LEU A 264 22.47 -26.04 -24.38
C LEU A 264 22.23 -24.54 -24.24
N GLY A 265 22.16 -23.79 -25.35
CA GLY A 265 21.88 -22.36 -25.34
C GLY A 265 20.52 -22.03 -24.72
N TYR A 266 19.53 -22.88 -24.98
CA TYR A 266 18.21 -22.79 -24.35
C TYR A 266 18.29 -22.99 -22.83
N ASN A 267 19.02 -24.00 -22.35
CA ASN A 267 19.21 -24.22 -20.91
C ASN A 267 19.92 -23.04 -20.23
N VAL A 268 20.93 -22.45 -20.89
CA VAL A 268 21.63 -21.27 -20.35
C VAL A 268 20.71 -20.06 -20.28
N PHE A 269 19.95 -19.79 -21.35
CA PHE A 269 18.96 -18.71 -21.37
C PHE A 269 17.91 -18.89 -20.26
N LEU A 270 17.42 -20.11 -20.09
CA LEU A 270 16.45 -20.48 -19.07
C LEU A 270 17.00 -20.28 -17.65
N LEU A 271 18.23 -20.72 -17.39
CA LEU A 271 18.90 -20.49 -16.11
C LEU A 271 19.08 -19.01 -15.81
N MET A 272 19.39 -18.19 -16.82
CA MET A 272 19.56 -16.74 -16.66
C MET A 272 18.21 -16.03 -16.42
N MET A 273 17.12 -16.53 -16.99
CA MET A 273 15.78 -15.92 -16.87
C MET A 273 14.96 -16.47 -15.69
N ASN A 274 15.45 -17.51 -15.00
CA ASN A 274 14.77 -18.11 -13.85
C ASN A 274 14.50 -17.08 -12.74
N ASP A 275 15.39 -16.10 -12.58
CA ASP A 275 15.25 -15.03 -11.57
C ASP A 275 14.15 -14.01 -11.94
N LEU A 276 13.75 -13.93 -13.20
CA LEU A 276 12.69 -13.03 -13.68
C LEU A 276 11.29 -13.66 -13.61
N LEU A 277 11.21 -14.98 -13.45
CA LEU A 277 9.94 -15.68 -13.43
C LEU A 277 9.40 -15.81 -11.99
N PRO A 278 8.10 -15.54 -11.78
CA PRO A 278 7.48 -15.74 -10.49
C PRO A 278 7.53 -17.22 -10.13
N ALA A 279 7.96 -17.55 -8.90
CA ALA A 279 8.21 -18.95 -8.58
C ALA A 279 6.97 -19.80 -8.28
N SER A 280 5.85 -19.16 -7.92
CA SER A 280 4.58 -19.82 -7.62
C SER A 280 3.56 -19.55 -8.70
N GLY A 281 2.86 -20.60 -9.12
CA GLY A 281 1.93 -20.56 -10.26
C GLY A 281 2.65 -20.92 -11.55
N THR A 282 1.93 -21.58 -12.45
CA THR A 282 2.42 -21.93 -13.79
C THR A 282 1.98 -20.85 -14.76
N PRO A 283 2.84 -19.85 -15.06
CA PRO A 283 2.49 -18.89 -16.09
C PRO A 283 2.32 -19.64 -17.41
N LEU A 284 1.45 -19.15 -18.29
CA LEU A 284 1.14 -19.83 -19.56
C LEU A 284 2.42 -20.11 -20.38
N ILE A 285 3.44 -19.26 -20.27
CA ILE A 285 4.74 -19.46 -20.91
C ILE A 285 5.50 -20.71 -20.44
N SER A 286 5.34 -21.14 -19.18
CA SER A 286 5.97 -22.37 -18.69
C SER A 286 5.33 -23.62 -19.27
N MET A 287 4.05 -23.56 -19.64
CA MET A 287 3.33 -24.66 -20.31
C MET A 287 3.76 -24.83 -21.78
N VAL A 288 4.04 -23.72 -22.47
CA VAL A 288 4.49 -23.73 -23.88
C VAL A 288 5.94 -24.18 -24.00
N LEU A 289 6.71 -24.06 -22.92
CA LEU A 289 8.12 -24.40 -22.86
C LEU A 289 8.38 -25.48 -21.79
N PRO A 290 7.99 -26.75 -22.00
CA PRO A 290 7.92 -27.81 -20.98
C PRO A 290 9.19 -28.02 -20.14
N THR A 291 10.37 -27.79 -20.73
CA THR A 291 11.68 -27.72 -20.06
C THR A 291 11.82 -26.68 -18.92
N PHE A 292 10.94 -25.67 -18.81
CA PHE A 292 10.92 -24.68 -17.72
C PHE A 292 10.48 -25.26 -16.38
N GLN A 293 9.70 -26.34 -16.37
CA GLN A 293 9.16 -26.91 -15.14
C GLN A 293 10.09 -27.96 -14.53
N GLU A 294 10.71 -28.81 -15.37
CA GLU A 294 11.66 -29.85 -14.92
C GLU A 294 12.92 -29.29 -14.24
N SER A 295 13.41 -28.12 -14.67
CA SER A 295 14.58 -27.45 -14.07
C SER A 295 14.36 -27.07 -12.59
N LYS A 296 13.10 -26.87 -12.21
CA LYS A 296 12.71 -26.34 -10.90
C LYS A 296 12.32 -27.44 -9.92
N ASP A 297 11.59 -28.44 -10.39
CA ASP A 297 11.26 -29.63 -9.58
C ASP A 297 12.51 -30.46 -9.23
N SER A 298 13.58 -30.37 -10.03
CA SER A 298 14.86 -31.01 -9.71
C SER A 298 15.65 -30.33 -8.57
N ARG A 299 15.21 -29.16 -8.08
CA ARG A 299 15.96 -28.35 -7.09
C ARG A 299 15.18 -28.11 -5.79
N ALA A 300 14.00 -28.71 -5.64
CA ALA A 300 13.20 -28.74 -4.42
C ALA A 300 13.45 -30.03 -3.63
#